data_AF-A0A817WP60-F1
#
_entry.id   AF-A0A817WP60-F1
#
_cell.length_a   1.000
_cell.length_b   1.000
_cell.length_c   1.000
_cell.angle_alpha   90.00
_cell.angle_beta   90.00
_cell.angle_gamma   90.00
#
_symmetry.space_group_name_H-M   'P 1'
#
loop_
_entity.id
_entity.type
_entity.pdbx_description
1 polymer ?
#
loop_
_entity_poly.entity_id
_entity_poly.type
_entity_poly.pdbx_seq_one_letter_code
_entity_poly.pdbx_strand_id
1 'polypeptide(L)'
;MLLDTKIMVVLPKHLPPQCSVIIKGVPNTFSIDDVKNEITNKYKSMYSIGELVGTNNGRTRYLRLDLTDTNEYKQLLNSGIICIEGQCLHVF
;
A
#
# COMPACT_ATOMS: atom_id res chain seq x y z
N MET A 1 -24.09 37.34 -19.08
CA MET A 1 -22.66 37.04 -19.35
C MET A 1 -22.22 36.00 -18.34
N LEU A 2 -22.10 34.74 -18.77
CA LEU A 2 -21.50 33.68 -17.96
C LEU A 2 -19.98 33.88 -18.03
N LEU A 3 -19.31 34.05 -16.89
CA LEU A 3 -17.86 34.12 -16.85
C LEU A 3 -17.30 32.74 -17.23
N ASP A 4 -16.67 32.66 -18.40
CA ASP A 4 -15.78 31.58 -18.82
C ASP A 4 -14.55 31.54 -17.90
N THR A 5 -14.74 31.05 -16.69
CA THR A 5 -13.65 30.83 -15.75
C THR A 5 -13.00 29.51 -16.13
N LYS A 6 -12.03 29.58 -17.04
CA LYS A 6 -11.25 28.43 -17.50
C LYS A 6 -10.47 27.87 -16.30
N ILE A 7 -10.95 26.77 -15.71
CA ILE A 7 -10.28 26.10 -14.59
C ILE A 7 -8.94 25.58 -15.11
N MET A 8 -7.85 26.29 -14.82
CA MET A 8 -6.50 25.78 -15.04
C MET A 8 -6.19 24.76 -13.94
N VAL A 9 -6.25 23.47 -14.28
CA VAL A 9 -5.78 22.40 -13.42
C VAL A 9 -4.25 22.50 -13.34
N VAL A 10 -3.74 23.04 -12.24
CA VAL A 10 -2.30 23.05 -11.98
C VAL A 10 -1.89 21.62 -11.62
N LEU A 11 -1.28 20.93 -12.58
CA LEU A 11 -0.69 19.61 -12.33
C LEU A 11 0.48 19.77 -11.34
N PRO A 12 0.56 18.91 -10.30
CA PRO A 12 1.68 18.94 -9.37
C PRO A 12 2.99 18.67 -10.12
N LYS A 13 3.99 19.54 -9.92
CA LYS A 13 5.31 19.47 -10.60
C LYS A 13 6.14 18.26 -10.18
N HIS A 14 5.82 17.68 -9.03
CA HIS A 14 6.48 16.49 -8.50
C HIS A 14 5.39 15.50 -8.11
N LEU A 15 5.56 14.25 -8.55
CA LEU A 15 4.80 13.16 -7.98
C LEU A 15 5.18 13.05 -6.50
N PRO A 16 4.22 12.79 -5.59
CA PRO A 16 4.55 12.50 -4.21
C PRO A 16 5.55 11.33 -4.18
N PRO A 17 6.51 11.32 -3.23
CA PRO A 17 7.47 10.23 -3.11
C PRO A 17 6.72 8.91 -2.99
N GLN A 18 7.04 7.95 -3.85
CA GLN A 18 6.45 6.62 -3.78
C GLN A 18 6.94 5.94 -2.50
N CYS A 19 6.11 5.96 -1.47
CA CYS A 19 6.34 5.24 -0.21
C CYS A 19 5.71 3.84 -0.35
N SER A 20 6.34 3.02 -1.19
CA SER A 20 5.89 1.65 -1.49
C SER A 20 6.70 0.64 -0.69
N VAL A 21 6.01 -0.32 -0.07
CA VAL A 21 6.63 -1.48 0.58
C VAL A 21 6.11 -2.78 -0.03
N ILE A 22 6.93 -3.83 0.06
CA ILE A 22 6.60 -5.17 -0.40
C ILE A 22 6.40 -6.06 0.82
N ILE A 23 5.19 -6.59 0.98
CA ILE A 23 4.86 -7.61 1.97
C ILE A 23 5.10 -8.97 1.32
N LYS A 24 6.04 -9.74 1.86
CA LYS A 24 6.40 -11.07 1.32
C LYS A 24 5.65 -12.19 2.01
N GLY A 25 5.44 -13.28 1.29
CA GLY A 25 4.95 -14.54 1.85
C GLY A 25 3.51 -14.49 2.34
N VAL A 26 2.67 -13.60 1.79
CA VAL A 26 1.25 -13.53 2.15
C VAL A 26 0.58 -14.82 1.68
N PRO A 27 -0.06 -15.60 2.57
CA PRO A 27 -0.77 -16.82 2.19
C PRO A 27 -1.87 -16.54 1.16
N ASN A 28 -1.98 -17.41 0.16
CA ASN A 28 -3.04 -17.29 -0.85
C ASN A 28 -4.44 -17.53 -0.25
N THR A 29 -4.51 -18.14 0.93
CA THR A 29 -5.75 -18.37 1.69
C THR A 29 -6.36 -17.08 2.21
N PHE A 30 -5.57 -16.00 2.38
CA PHE A 30 -6.10 -14.70 2.78
C PHE A 30 -6.73 -14.02 1.57
N SER A 31 -7.96 -13.51 1.72
CA SER A 31 -8.55 -12.63 0.70
C SER A 31 -7.78 -11.32 0.63
N ILE A 32 -7.67 -10.73 -0.56
CA ILE A 32 -7.10 -9.39 -0.69
C ILE A 32 -7.91 -8.35 0.08
N ASP A 33 -9.23 -8.55 0.18
CA ASP A 33 -10.13 -7.64 0.90
C ASP A 33 -9.88 -7.68 2.41
N ASP A 34 -9.66 -8.86 2.98
CA ASP A 34 -9.35 -9.03 4.41
C ASP A 34 -8.01 -8.38 4.75
N VAL A 35 -6.99 -8.65 3.92
CA VAL A 35 -5.66 -8.01 4.05
C VAL A 35 -5.78 -6.49 3.97
N LYS A 36 -6.56 -5.98 3.01
CA LYS A 36 -6.79 -4.55 2.82
C LYS A 36 -7.51 -3.93 4.03
N ASN A 37 -8.54 -4.59 4.56
CA ASN A 37 -9.27 -4.11 5.73
C ASN A 37 -8.35 -4.00 6.95
N GLU A 38 -7.53 -5.02 7.20
CA GLU A 38 -6.60 -4.99 8.32
C GLU A 38 -5.51 -3.92 8.17
N ILE A 39 -4.94 -3.78 6.97
CA ILE A 39 -3.94 -2.75 6.70
C ILE A 39 -4.55 -1.35 6.82
N THR A 40 -5.76 -1.14 6.31
CA THR A 40 -6.47 0.14 6.44
C THR A 40 -6.73 0.50 7.91
N ASN A 41 -7.03 -0.50 8.75
CA ASN A 41 -7.22 -0.29 10.19
C ASN A 41 -5.91 0.08 10.91
N LYS A 42 -4.76 -0.40 10.42
CA LYS A 42 -3.43 -0.13 11.02
C LYS A 42 -2.77 1.14 10.50
N TYR A 43 -2.90 1.41 9.21
CA TYR A 43 -2.23 2.49 8.50
C TYR A 43 -3.26 3.35 7.78
N LYS A 44 -3.56 4.52 8.36
CA LYS A 44 -4.57 5.43 7.80
C LYS A 44 -4.11 6.04 6.47
N SER A 45 -2.79 6.06 6.23
CA SER A 45 -2.20 6.62 5.02
C SER A 45 -2.16 5.64 3.83
N MET A 46 -2.70 4.42 3.98
CA MET A 46 -2.80 3.44 2.91
C MET A 46 -3.54 4.01 1.69
N TYR A 47 -2.83 4.13 0.57
CA TYR A 47 -3.38 4.58 -0.70
C TYR A 47 -3.87 3.40 -1.54
N SER A 48 -3.00 2.40 -1.73
CA SER A 48 -3.30 1.22 -2.51
C SER A 48 -2.60 -0.01 -1.96
N ILE A 49 -3.24 -1.15 -2.18
CA ILE A 49 -2.64 -2.47 -2.00
C ILE A 49 -3.02 -3.35 -3.17
N GLY A 50 -2.06 -4.11 -3.67
CA GLY A 50 -2.29 -5.03 -4.78
C GLY A 50 -1.26 -6.14 -4.85
N GLU A 51 -1.59 -7.20 -5.57
CA GLU A 51 -0.67 -8.30 -5.80
C GLU A 51 0.49 -7.88 -6.72
N LEU A 52 1.70 -8.31 -6.38
CA LEU A 52 2.86 -8.14 -7.25
C LEU A 52 2.90 -9.29 -8.25
N VAL A 53 2.69 -8.99 -9.53
CA VAL A 53 2.64 -9.98 -10.61
C VAL A 53 3.92 -10.82 -10.66
N GLY A 54 3.78 -12.13 -10.85
CA GLY A 54 4.91 -13.07 -10.94
C GLY A 54 5.48 -13.55 -9.60
N THR A 55 4.91 -13.12 -8.47
CA THR A 55 5.35 -13.56 -7.12
C THR A 55 4.51 -14.68 -6.51
N ASN A 56 3.41 -15.04 -7.16
CA ASN A 56 2.52 -16.09 -6.70
C ASN A 56 3.09 -17.47 -7.04
N ASN A 57 3.34 -18.31 -6.03
CA ASN A 57 3.87 -19.67 -6.19
C ASN A 57 2.82 -20.77 -5.94
N GLY A 58 1.53 -20.42 -5.90
CA GLY A 58 0.41 -21.30 -5.58
C GLY A 58 0.07 -21.38 -4.09
N ARG A 59 1.03 -21.16 -3.19
CA ARG A 59 0.80 -21.15 -1.72
C ARG A 59 0.81 -19.74 -1.13
N THR A 60 1.72 -18.91 -1.63
CA THR A 60 1.94 -17.54 -1.15
C THR A 60 2.11 -16.59 -2.32
N ARG A 61 1.85 -15.31 -2.08
CA ARG A 61 2.03 -14.19 -3.00
C ARG A 61 2.69 -13.02 -2.29
N TYR A 62 3.22 -12.07 -3.06
CA TYR A 62 3.69 -10.80 -2.50
C TYR A 62 2.67 -9.71 -2.78
N LEU A 63 2.54 -8.78 -1.85
CA LEU A 63 1.67 -7.62 -1.99
C LEU A 63 2.52 -6.36 -1.99
N ARG A 64 2.19 -5.43 -2.89
CA ARG A 64 2.68 -4.05 -2.86
C ARG A 64 1.69 -3.22 -2.07
N LEU A 65 2.19 -2.51 -1.08
CA LEU A 65 1.44 -1.55 -0.27
C LEU A 65 2.03 -0.16 -0.53
N ASP A 66 1.18 0.79 -0.93
CA ASP A 66 1.55 2.18 -1.16
C ASP A 66 0.96 3.05 -0.06
N LEU A 67 1.81 3.84 0.59
CA LEU A 67 1.47 4.77 1.66
C LEU A 67 1.62 6.22 1.18
N THR A 68 0.79 7.10 1.73
CA THR A 68 0.91 8.56 1.48
C THR A 68 1.73 9.26 2.56
N ASP A 69 1.82 8.71 3.77
CA ASP A 69 2.59 9.28 4.87
C ASP A 69 3.97 8.63 4.96
N THR A 70 5.01 9.46 4.81
CA THR A 70 6.40 9.04 4.91
C THR A 70 6.78 8.56 6.32
N ASN A 71 6.11 9.03 7.37
CA ASN A 71 6.37 8.59 8.74
C ASN A 71 5.84 7.18 8.99
N GLU A 72 4.60 6.88 8.58
CA GLU A 72 4.05 5.53 8.65
C GLU A 72 4.89 4.55 7.82
N TYR A 73 5.31 4.97 6.61
CA TYR A 73 6.23 4.21 5.77
C TYR A 73 7.57 3.90 6.47
N LYS A 74 8.22 4.89 7.07
CA LYS A 74 9.47 4.69 7.80
C LYS A 74 9.28 3.78 9.01
N GLN A 75 8.19 3.93 9.75
CA GLN A 75 7.88 3.06 10.89
C GLN A 75 7.72 1.60 10.45
N LEU A 76 7.00 1.37 9.35
CA LEU A 76 6.80 0.05 8.77
C LEU A 76 8.09 -0.56 8.23
N LEU A 77 8.94 0.22 7.57
CA LEU A 77 10.26 -0.25 7.15
C LEU A 77 11.18 -0.56 8.34
N ASN A 78 11.14 0.27 9.38
CA ASN A 78 11.97 0.05 10.57
C ASN A 78 11.52 -1.16 11.38
N SER A 79 10.22 -1.49 11.41
CA SER A 79 9.76 -2.74 12.00
C SER A 79 10.20 -3.96 11.18
N GLY A 80 10.25 -3.81 9.85
CA GLY A 80 10.57 -4.89 8.90
C GLY A 80 9.54 -6.03 8.88
N ILE A 81 8.45 -5.87 9.64
CA ILE A 81 7.37 -6.85 9.79
C ILE A 81 6.02 -6.17 9.87
N ILE A 82 5.00 -6.86 9.37
CA ILE A 82 3.59 -6.51 9.49
C ILE A 82 2.80 -7.74 9.87
N CYS A 83 1.89 -7.64 10.84
CA CYS A 83 1.04 -8.77 11.20
C CYS A 83 -0.32 -8.64 10.48
N ILE A 84 -0.79 -9.72 9.88
CA ILE A 84 -2.07 -9.86 9.18
C ILE A 84 -2.73 -11.16 9.66
N GLU A 85 -3.96 -11.09 10.14
CA GLU A 85 -4.74 -12.18 10.76
C GLU A 85 -3.95 -12.98 11.80
N GLY A 86 -3.14 -12.26 12.60
CA GLY A 86 -2.29 -12.86 13.62
C GLY A 86 -0.99 -13.49 13.11
N GLN A 87 -0.71 -13.46 11.80
CA GLN A 87 0.56 -13.90 11.22
C GLN A 87 1.46 -12.71 10.92
N CYS A 88 2.71 -12.74 11.40
CA CYS A 88 3.67 -11.66 11.12
C CYS A 88 4.53 -12.00 9.90
N LEU A 89 4.48 -11.11 8.91
CA LEU A 89 5.07 -11.25 7.59
C LEU A 89 6.17 -10.19 7.40
N HIS A 90 7.19 -10.53 6.62
CA HIS A 90 8.31 -9.63 6.36
C HIS A 90 7.97 -8.55 5.34
N VAL A 91 8.50 -7.35 5.59
CA VAL A 91 8.32 -6.16 4.75
C VAL A 91 9.68 -5.68 4.22
N PHE A 92 9.71 -5.23 2.96
CA PHE A 92 10.90 -4.73 2.25
C PHE A 92 10.61 -3.44 1.50
#